data_AF-A0A950WAG0-F1
#
_entry.id   AF-A0A950WAG0-F1
#
_cell.length_a   1.000
_cell.length_b   1.000
_cell.length_c   1.000
_cell.angle_alpha   90.00
_cell.angle_beta   90.00
_cell.angle_gamma   90.00
#
_symmetry.space_group_name_H-M   'P 1'
#
loop_
_entity.id
_entity.type
_entity.pdbx_description
1 polymer ?
#
loop_
_entity_poly.entity_id
_entity_poly.type
_entity_poly.pdbx_seq_one_letter_code
_entity_poly.pdbx_strand_id
1 'polypeptide(L)'
;MFARDLSGRRLPTIEIDYSPAYEFLMTLIVFSEKKGYEYEVGNEWFDIVRTKAGADLVTAIGMFDSDCNHVWKHLLGLAYESEPPRDVHTFIANVEATDPLELRLHLIGYYRRDFRRKTPLDVILRAAEGDPEAQRQYLKTSFPEEGDWRELLHRLFTLDAEETKSILLDILQRWYD
;
A
#
# COMPACT_ATOMS: atom_id res chain seq x y z
N MET A 1 -23.65 -3.95 -28.86
CA MET A 1 -24.45 -2.75 -29.21
C MET A 1 -23.56 -1.55 -28.98
N PHE A 2 -23.07 -0.90 -30.04
CA PHE A 2 -22.09 0.19 -29.93
C PHE A 2 -22.81 1.54 -29.87
N ALA A 3 -22.69 2.24 -28.74
CA ALA A 3 -23.06 3.64 -28.66
C ALA A 3 -22.05 4.47 -29.47
N ARG A 4 -22.51 5.20 -30.49
CA ARG A 4 -21.68 6.13 -31.26
C ARG A 4 -21.70 7.50 -30.58
N ASP A 5 -20.52 7.99 -30.22
CA ASP A 5 -20.29 9.38 -29.83
C ASP A 5 -20.36 10.30 -31.05
N LEU A 6 -21.11 11.40 -30.95
CA LEU A 6 -21.34 12.41 -31.99
C LEU A 6 -20.23 13.48 -32.05
N SER A 7 -19.21 13.42 -31.17
CA SER A 7 -18.19 14.47 -31.01
C SER A 7 -17.01 14.42 -32.00
N GLY A 8 -16.89 13.36 -32.81
CA GLY A 8 -15.75 13.18 -33.73
C GLY A 8 -14.40 12.96 -33.05
N ARG A 9 -14.37 12.89 -31.71
CA ARG A 9 -13.17 12.50 -30.95
C ARG A 9 -13.00 10.99 -31.00
N ARG A 10 -11.79 10.55 -31.33
CA ARG A 10 -11.41 9.15 -31.19
C ARG A 10 -11.49 8.80 -29.71
N LEU A 11 -12.39 7.89 -29.35
CA LEU A 11 -12.50 7.42 -27.97
C LEU A 11 -11.15 6.84 -27.51
N PRO A 12 -10.73 7.07 -26.27
CA PRO A 12 -9.52 6.44 -25.75
C PRO A 12 -9.66 4.93 -25.82
N THR A 13 -8.57 4.25 -26.20
CA THR A 13 -8.51 2.79 -26.05
C THR A 13 -8.29 2.50 -24.58
N ILE A 14 -9.15 1.64 -24.02
CA ILE A 14 -9.04 1.20 -22.63
C ILE A 14 -8.46 -0.21 -22.66
N GLU A 15 -7.36 -0.40 -21.96
CA GLU A 15 -6.74 -1.69 -21.71
C GLU A 15 -6.85 -1.98 -20.21
N ILE A 16 -7.25 -3.20 -19.87
CA ILE A 16 -7.34 -3.67 -18.49
C ILE A 16 -6.17 -4.62 -18.28
N ASP A 17 -5.20 -4.18 -17.50
CA ASP A 17 -4.14 -5.06 -16.99
C ASP A 17 -4.65 -5.77 -15.73
N TYR A 18 -4.48 -7.08 -15.68
CA TYR A 18 -4.86 -7.91 -14.54
C TYR A 18 -3.71 -8.85 -14.20
N SER A 19 -3.48 -9.07 -12.91
CA SER A 19 -2.45 -9.99 -12.45
C SER A 19 -2.80 -10.56 -11.07
N PRO A 20 -2.34 -11.78 -10.74
CA PRO A 20 -2.54 -12.34 -9.40
C PRO A 20 -1.95 -11.48 -8.28
N ALA A 21 -0.85 -10.75 -8.53
CA ALA A 21 -0.28 -9.84 -7.54
C ALA A 21 -1.23 -8.69 -7.18
N TYR A 22 -1.98 -8.14 -8.15
CA TYR A 22 -2.97 -7.10 -7.87
C TYR A 22 -4.11 -7.64 -7.02
N GLU A 23 -4.66 -8.80 -7.38
CA GLU A 23 -5.74 -9.45 -6.63
C GLU A 23 -5.32 -9.78 -5.19
N PHE A 24 -4.09 -10.31 -5.04
CA PHE A 24 -3.50 -10.59 -3.74
C PHE A 24 -3.43 -9.33 -2.85
N LEU A 25 -2.91 -8.22 -3.36
CA LEU A 25 -2.87 -6.95 -2.62
C LEU A 25 -4.28 -6.39 -2.34
N MET A 26 -5.22 -6.58 -3.26
CA MET A 26 -6.62 -6.20 -3.04
C MET A 26 -7.24 -6.95 -1.86
N THR A 27 -6.90 -8.22 -1.63
CA THR A 27 -7.39 -8.94 -0.44
C THR A 27 -6.90 -8.32 0.87
N LEU A 28 -5.65 -7.85 0.95
CA LEU A 28 -5.12 -7.14 2.12
C LEU A 28 -5.80 -5.78 2.29
N ILE A 29 -6.00 -5.03 1.19
CA ILE A 29 -6.71 -3.75 1.23
C ILE A 29 -8.12 -3.94 1.79
N VAL A 30 -8.88 -4.90 1.25
CA VAL A 30 -10.25 -5.19 1.70
C VAL A 30 -10.25 -5.64 3.16
N PHE A 31 -9.31 -6.50 3.56
CA PHE A 31 -9.18 -6.97 4.94
C PHE A 31 -8.94 -5.82 5.94
N SER A 32 -8.12 -4.84 5.56
CA SER A 32 -7.79 -3.65 6.35
C SER A 32 -8.80 -2.50 6.23
N GLU A 33 -9.91 -2.66 5.50
CA GLU A 33 -10.95 -1.64 5.48
C GLU A 33 -11.82 -1.62 6.75
N LYS A 34 -12.27 -0.42 7.11
CA LYS A 34 -13.17 -0.21 8.25
C LYS A 34 -14.47 -1.00 8.07
N LYS A 35 -15.02 -1.48 9.18
CA LYS A 35 -16.37 -2.08 9.23
C LYS A 35 -17.40 -1.05 8.72
N GLY A 36 -18.14 -1.40 7.68
CA GLY A 36 -19.19 -0.55 7.10
C GLY A 36 -19.30 -0.62 5.59
N TYR A 37 -18.31 -1.18 4.90
CA TYR A 37 -18.41 -1.52 3.48
C TYR A 37 -19.10 -2.87 3.30
N GLU A 38 -20.19 -2.88 2.53
CA GLU A 38 -20.89 -4.10 2.12
C GLU A 38 -20.20 -4.69 0.90
N TYR A 39 -19.16 -5.48 1.15
CA TYR A 39 -18.54 -6.28 0.10
C TYR A 39 -19.39 -7.51 -0.25
N GLU A 40 -19.37 -7.91 -1.52
CA GLU A 40 -20.09 -9.10 -2.01
C GLU A 40 -19.65 -10.39 -1.29
N VAL A 41 -18.42 -10.44 -0.77
CA VAL A 41 -17.90 -11.58 0.00
C VAL A 41 -18.61 -11.78 1.35
N GLY A 42 -19.36 -10.78 1.82
CA GLY A 42 -20.10 -10.83 3.08
C GLY A 42 -19.22 -10.78 4.33
N ASN A 43 -19.85 -10.59 5.49
CA ASN A 43 -19.13 -10.47 6.77
C ASN A 43 -18.45 -11.78 7.20
N GLU A 44 -18.99 -12.93 6.82
CA GLU A 44 -18.45 -14.25 7.17
C GLU A 44 -17.04 -14.45 6.61
N TRP A 45 -16.76 -13.93 5.41
CA TRP A 45 -15.41 -13.98 4.82
C TRP A 45 -14.36 -13.37 5.73
N PHE A 46 -14.65 -12.21 6.35
CA PHE A 46 -13.70 -11.56 7.25
C PHE A 46 -13.42 -12.39 8.50
N ASP A 47 -14.43 -13.07 9.04
CA ASP A 47 -14.25 -13.91 10.24
C ASP A 47 -13.44 -15.17 9.92
N ILE A 48 -13.67 -15.79 8.77
CA ILE A 48 -12.88 -16.90 8.26
C ILE A 48 -11.42 -16.48 8.06
N VAL A 49 -11.20 -15.35 7.38
CA VAL A 49 -9.85 -14.88 7.06
C VAL A 49 -9.10 -14.46 8.33
N ARG A 50 -9.72 -13.74 9.27
CA ARG A 50 -9.11 -13.44 10.58
C ARG A 50 -8.73 -14.71 11.34
N THR A 51 -9.60 -15.72 11.30
CA THR A 51 -9.35 -17.01 11.96
C THR A 51 -8.18 -17.75 11.31
N LYS A 52 -8.11 -17.78 9.97
CA LYS A 52 -7.01 -18.42 9.23
C LYS A 52 -5.67 -17.70 9.46
N ALA A 53 -5.67 -16.37 9.40
CA ALA A 53 -4.49 -15.54 9.61
C ALA A 53 -3.91 -15.71 11.03
N GLY A 54 -4.78 -15.89 12.02
CA GLY A 54 -4.38 -15.99 13.43
C GLY A 54 -4.01 -14.63 14.03
N ALA A 55 -3.98 -14.57 15.36
CA ALA A 55 -3.82 -13.31 16.09
C ALA A 55 -2.52 -12.57 15.73
N ASP A 56 -1.41 -13.30 15.61
CA ASP A 56 -0.10 -12.70 15.38
C ASP A 56 0.01 -12.01 14.02
N LEU A 57 -0.52 -12.62 12.96
CA LEU A 57 -0.52 -12.00 11.62
C LEU A 57 -1.45 -10.79 11.58
N VAL A 58 -2.63 -10.90 12.22
CA VAL A 58 -3.56 -9.77 12.32
C VAL A 58 -2.94 -8.59 13.07
N THR A 59 -2.20 -8.84 14.14
CA THR A 59 -1.45 -7.80 14.86
C THR A 59 -0.36 -7.19 13.99
N ALA A 60 0.39 -8.00 13.23
CA ALA A 60 1.42 -7.49 12.31
C ALA A 60 0.81 -6.62 11.20
N ILE A 61 -0.30 -7.04 10.59
CA ILE A 61 -1.05 -6.22 9.62
C ILE A 61 -1.49 -4.90 10.26
N GLY A 62 -1.97 -4.94 11.51
CA GLY A 62 -2.34 -3.76 12.29
C GLY A 62 -1.22 -2.73 12.52
N MET A 63 0.05 -3.10 12.35
CA MET A 63 1.16 -2.12 12.39
C MET A 63 1.16 -1.20 11.17
N PHE A 64 0.76 -1.73 10.01
CA PHE A 64 0.69 -1.01 8.73
C PHE A 64 -0.72 -0.46 8.44
N ASP A 65 -1.67 -0.81 9.30
CA ASP A 65 -3.05 -0.39 9.22
C ASP A 65 -3.39 0.50 10.41
N SER A 66 -3.48 1.80 10.14
CA SER A 66 -4.03 2.76 11.08
C SER A 66 -5.34 3.30 10.54
N ASP A 67 -6.25 2.39 10.16
CA ASP A 67 -7.56 2.74 9.60
C ASP A 67 -7.44 3.46 8.22
N CYS A 68 -6.26 3.36 7.60
CA CYS A 68 -5.95 3.86 6.27
C CYS A 68 -5.15 2.83 5.46
N ASN A 69 -5.60 2.60 4.23
CA ASN A 69 -5.02 1.57 3.34
C ASN A 69 -3.91 2.10 2.43
N HIS A 70 -3.32 3.24 2.74
CA HIS A 70 -2.34 3.89 1.88
C HIS A 70 -1.15 2.97 1.61
N VAL A 71 -0.61 2.31 2.64
CA VAL A 71 0.51 1.36 2.51
C VAL A 71 0.21 0.27 1.48
N TRP A 72 -0.89 -0.46 1.65
CA TRP A 72 -1.25 -1.55 0.73
C TRP A 72 -1.54 -1.05 -0.68
N LYS A 73 -2.18 0.12 -0.81
CA LYS A 73 -2.44 0.78 -2.11
C LYS A 73 -1.17 1.25 -2.80
N HIS A 74 -0.14 1.65 -2.05
CA HIS A 74 1.13 2.07 -2.62
C HIS A 74 1.89 0.89 -3.24
N LEU A 75 1.75 -0.31 -2.67
CA LEU A 75 2.35 -1.53 -3.22
C LEU A 75 1.75 -1.95 -4.57
N LEU A 76 0.52 -1.53 -4.92
CA LEU A 76 -0.03 -1.75 -6.26
C LEU A 76 0.82 -1.11 -7.36
N GLY A 77 1.47 0.03 -7.07
CA GLY A 77 2.42 0.65 -8.00
C GLY A 77 3.66 -0.22 -8.22
N LEU A 78 4.20 -0.77 -7.14
CA LEU A 78 5.36 -1.66 -7.20
C LEU A 78 5.03 -2.99 -7.90
N ALA A 79 3.83 -3.53 -7.68
CA ALA A 79 3.34 -4.70 -8.41
C ALA A 79 3.19 -4.41 -9.92
N TYR A 80 2.75 -3.21 -10.28
CA TYR A 80 2.61 -2.80 -11.69
C TYR A 80 3.95 -2.65 -12.40
N GLU A 81 4.96 -2.15 -11.69
CA GLU A 81 6.33 -1.99 -12.18
C GLU A 81 7.10 -3.33 -12.25
N SER A 82 6.57 -4.39 -11.63
CA SER A 82 7.18 -5.73 -11.68
C SER A 82 7.09 -6.33 -13.09
N GLU A 83 8.09 -7.13 -13.45
CA GLU A 83 8.11 -7.82 -14.74
C GLU A 83 6.98 -8.87 -14.82
N PRO A 84 6.38 -9.08 -16.01
CA PRO A 84 5.50 -10.23 -16.25
C PRO A 84 6.19 -11.55 -15.87
N PRO A 85 5.46 -12.53 -15.28
CA PRO A 85 4.00 -12.66 -15.28
C PRO A 85 3.26 -11.96 -14.13
N ARG A 86 3.93 -11.18 -13.25
CA ARG A 86 3.32 -10.48 -12.10
C ARG A 86 2.43 -11.39 -11.24
N ASP A 87 2.87 -12.61 -11.03
CA ASP A 87 2.26 -13.49 -10.03
C ASP A 87 2.69 -13.09 -8.61
N VAL A 88 2.05 -13.67 -7.61
CA VAL A 88 2.27 -13.32 -6.20
C VAL A 88 3.70 -13.64 -5.76
N HIS A 89 4.26 -14.78 -6.19
CA HIS A 89 5.62 -15.19 -5.85
C HIS A 89 6.65 -14.21 -6.41
N THR A 90 6.51 -13.83 -7.68
CA THR A 90 7.38 -12.85 -8.35
C THR A 90 7.27 -11.48 -7.69
N PHE A 91 6.06 -11.07 -7.28
CA PHE A 91 5.88 -9.83 -6.54
C PHE A 91 6.58 -9.86 -5.17
N ILE A 92 6.40 -10.93 -4.37
CA ILE A 92 7.07 -11.05 -3.07
C ILE A 92 8.60 -11.06 -3.25
N ALA A 93 9.11 -11.78 -4.25
CA ALA A 93 10.54 -11.78 -4.57
C ALA A 93 11.05 -10.39 -4.99
N ASN A 94 10.23 -9.61 -5.70
CA ASN A 94 10.57 -8.24 -6.05
C ASN A 94 10.63 -7.33 -4.81
N VAL A 95 9.67 -7.46 -3.87
CA VAL A 95 9.71 -6.75 -2.58
C VAL A 95 10.95 -7.14 -1.77
N GLU A 96 11.32 -8.43 -1.80
CA GLU A 96 12.53 -8.94 -1.14
C GLU A 96 13.81 -8.36 -1.75
N ALA A 97 13.85 -8.23 -3.08
CA ALA A 97 15.00 -7.66 -3.79
C ALA A 97 15.08 -6.13 -3.70
N THR A 98 13.97 -5.44 -3.42
CA THR A 98 13.91 -3.97 -3.33
C THR A 98 14.75 -3.47 -2.16
N ASP A 99 15.54 -2.42 -2.37
CA ASP A 99 16.29 -1.78 -1.29
C ASP A 99 15.34 -1.31 -0.16
N PRO A 100 15.70 -1.48 1.12
CA PRO A 100 14.81 -1.13 2.24
C PRO A 100 14.36 0.34 2.24
N LEU A 101 15.26 1.27 1.90
CA LEU A 101 14.92 2.69 1.81
C LEU A 101 13.99 2.94 0.63
N GLU A 102 14.25 2.31 -0.51
CA GLU A 102 13.40 2.39 -1.69
C GLU A 102 11.97 1.90 -1.39
N LEU A 103 11.85 0.74 -0.75
CA LEU A 103 10.56 0.20 -0.30
C LEU A 103 9.86 1.19 0.64
N ARG A 104 10.60 1.77 1.60
CA ARG A 104 10.06 2.78 2.51
C ARG A 104 9.53 4.01 1.75
N LEU A 105 10.22 4.46 0.70
CA LEU A 105 9.76 5.57 -0.15
C LEU A 105 8.44 5.23 -0.85
N HIS A 106 8.25 4.01 -1.33
CA HIS A 106 6.94 3.55 -1.82
C HIS A 106 5.88 3.61 -0.72
N LEU A 107 6.16 3.02 0.45
CA LEU A 107 5.20 2.91 1.56
C LEU A 107 4.71 4.28 2.04
N ILE A 108 5.61 5.26 2.16
CA ILE A 108 5.25 6.60 2.62
C ILE A 108 4.63 7.48 1.51
N GLY A 109 4.62 7.02 0.26
CA GLY A 109 3.97 7.74 -0.84
C GLY A 109 4.87 8.74 -1.57
N TYR A 110 6.19 8.58 -1.52
CA TYR A 110 7.14 9.42 -2.27
C TYR A 110 6.81 9.49 -3.76
N TYR A 111 6.43 8.35 -4.36
CA TYR A 111 6.06 8.24 -5.78
C TYR A 111 4.62 8.68 -6.10
N ARG A 112 3.86 9.16 -5.11
CA ARG A 112 2.45 9.52 -5.30
C ARG A 112 2.32 11.02 -5.53
N ARG A 113 1.62 11.41 -6.60
CA ARG A 113 1.57 12.82 -7.07
C ARG A 113 0.90 13.75 -6.06
N ASP A 114 -0.15 13.26 -5.44
CA ASP A 114 -0.90 13.90 -4.36
C ASP A 114 -0.03 14.17 -3.12
N PHE A 115 0.82 13.22 -2.72
CA PHE A 115 1.81 13.43 -1.66
C PHE A 115 2.85 14.49 -2.01
N ARG A 116 3.42 14.40 -3.22
CA ARG A 116 4.42 15.35 -3.75
C ARG A 116 3.89 16.78 -3.92
N ARG A 117 2.57 16.96 -3.98
CA ARG A 117 1.93 18.29 -4.01
C ARG A 117 1.79 18.90 -2.62
N LYS A 118 1.75 18.08 -1.57
CA LYS A 118 1.58 18.52 -0.19
C LYS A 118 2.91 18.70 0.55
N THR A 119 3.90 17.86 0.24
CA THR A 119 5.21 17.89 0.90
C THR A 119 6.33 17.92 -0.15
N PRO A 120 7.36 18.79 0.01
CA PRO A 120 8.55 18.78 -0.84
C PRO A 120 9.25 17.42 -0.88
N LEU A 121 9.80 17.05 -2.03
CA LEU A 121 10.44 15.75 -2.25
C LEU A 121 11.66 15.51 -1.35
N ASP A 122 12.47 16.55 -1.13
CA ASP A 122 13.65 16.48 -0.27
C ASP A 122 13.27 16.19 1.19
N VAL A 123 12.13 16.70 1.65
CA VAL A 123 11.59 16.44 2.98
C VAL A 123 11.13 14.98 3.10
N ILE A 124 10.42 14.46 2.09
CA ILE A 124 9.96 13.06 2.12
C ILE A 124 11.17 12.10 2.10
N LEU A 125 12.18 12.37 1.27
CA LEU A 125 13.40 11.57 1.19
C LEU A 125 14.15 11.55 2.52
N ARG A 126 14.46 12.72 3.08
CA ARG A 126 15.15 12.82 4.37
C ARG A 126 14.35 12.17 5.50
N ALA A 127 13.02 12.26 5.47
CA ALA A 127 12.17 11.59 6.45
C ALA A 127 12.29 10.06 6.35
N ALA A 128 12.37 9.53 5.13
CA ALA A 128 12.61 8.09 4.89
C ALA A 128 14.00 7.66 5.36
N GLU A 129 15.01 8.51 5.19
CA GLU A 129 16.39 8.30 5.67
C GLU A 129 16.54 8.40 7.21
N GLY A 130 15.48 8.85 7.91
CA GLY A 130 15.47 8.93 9.37
C GLY A 130 15.79 10.30 9.96
N ASP A 131 15.81 11.38 9.16
CA ASP A 131 16.02 12.74 9.65
C ASP A 131 14.85 13.19 10.54
N PRO A 132 15.07 13.45 11.84
CA PRO A 132 13.98 13.77 12.76
C PRO A 132 13.25 15.08 12.44
N GLU A 133 13.93 16.07 11.86
CA GLU A 133 13.28 17.33 11.47
C GLU A 133 12.43 17.12 10.22
N ALA A 134 12.94 16.37 9.24
CA ALA A 134 12.17 16.05 8.06
C ALA A 134 10.94 15.20 8.39
N GLN A 135 11.05 14.22 9.30
CA GLN A 135 9.91 13.44 9.79
C GLN A 135 8.86 14.33 10.47
N ARG A 136 9.28 15.25 11.34
CA ARG A 136 8.37 16.23 11.97
C ARG A 136 7.69 17.12 10.95
N GLN A 137 8.42 17.58 9.94
CA GLN A 137 7.85 18.39 8.87
C GLN A 137 6.85 17.59 8.06
N TYR A 138 7.20 16.36 7.69
CA TYR A 138 6.34 15.51 6.87
C TYR A 138 5.03 15.15 7.57
N LEU A 139 5.07 14.86 8.88
CA LEU A 139 3.89 14.66 9.73
C LEU A 139 2.97 15.91 9.80
N LYS A 140 3.51 17.11 9.55
CA LYS A 140 2.74 18.37 9.54
C LYS A 140 2.16 18.70 8.17
N THR A 141 2.79 18.25 7.09
CA THR A 141 2.44 18.68 5.73
C THR A 141 1.71 17.61 4.92
N SER A 142 1.94 16.32 5.21
CA SER A 142 1.30 15.21 4.50
C SER A 142 -0.09 14.94 5.05
N PHE A 143 -1.11 15.41 4.32
CA PHE A 143 -2.52 15.23 4.69
C PHE A 143 -2.79 15.45 6.19
N PRO A 144 -2.48 16.65 6.75
CA PRO A 144 -2.60 16.91 8.19
C PRO A 144 -4.02 16.72 8.75
N GLU A 145 -5.02 16.76 7.87
CA GLU A 145 -6.42 16.46 8.15
C GLU A 145 -6.72 14.95 8.34
N GLU A 146 -5.87 14.06 7.82
CA GLU A 146 -6.00 12.61 7.90
C GLU A 146 -5.24 12.09 9.13
N GLY A 147 -5.90 12.08 10.29
CA GLY A 147 -5.31 11.62 11.57
C GLY A 147 -4.75 10.19 11.49
N ASP A 148 -5.49 9.31 10.83
CA ASP A 148 -5.17 7.91 10.54
C ASP A 148 -3.84 7.76 9.78
N TRP A 149 -3.63 8.57 8.75
CA TRP A 149 -2.37 8.59 7.99
C TRP A 149 -1.19 9.10 8.82
N ARG A 150 -1.39 10.15 9.62
CA ARG A 150 -0.35 10.69 10.49
C ARG A 150 0.08 9.70 11.56
N GLU A 151 -0.87 8.93 12.12
CA GLU A 151 -0.58 7.88 13.08
C GLU A 151 0.23 6.74 12.44
N LEU A 152 -0.15 6.31 11.23
CA LEU A 152 0.61 5.33 10.46
C LEU A 152 2.05 5.80 10.19
N LEU A 153 2.22 7.04 9.72
CA LEU A 153 3.56 7.62 9.52
C LEU A 153 4.36 7.64 10.81
N HIS A 154 3.74 8.00 11.94
CA HIS A 154 4.41 8.00 13.23
C HIS A 154 4.93 6.61 13.60
N ARG A 155 4.10 5.57 13.47
CA ARG A 155 4.51 4.17 13.70
C ARG A 155 5.65 3.76 12.75
N LEU A 156 5.52 4.03 11.45
CA LEU A 156 6.57 3.74 10.48
C LEU A 156 7.88 4.44 10.82
N PHE A 157 7.88 5.67 11.32
CA PHE A 157 9.09 6.39 11.73
C PHE A 157 9.73 5.88 13.03
N THR A 158 9.04 5.05 13.81
CA THR A 158 9.67 4.35 14.95
C THR A 158 10.54 3.17 14.53
N LEU A 159 10.35 2.67 13.30
CA LEU A 159 11.11 1.58 12.71
C LEU A 159 12.16 2.14 11.75
N ASP A 160 13.29 1.44 11.66
CA ASP A 160 14.20 1.66 10.54
C ASP A 160 13.66 1.01 9.26
N ALA A 161 14.36 1.24 8.14
CA ALA A 161 13.92 0.76 6.83
C ALA A 161 14.01 -0.78 6.71
N GLU A 162 15.00 -1.40 7.34
CA GLU A 162 15.22 -2.85 7.33
C GLU A 162 14.17 -3.57 8.16
N GLU A 163 13.88 -3.05 9.36
CA GLU A 163 12.81 -3.55 10.23
C GLU A 163 11.46 -3.45 9.53
N THR A 164 11.17 -2.30 8.90
CA THR A 164 9.94 -2.10 8.12
C THR A 164 9.81 -3.15 7.01
N LYS A 165 10.88 -3.37 6.24
CA LYS A 165 10.91 -4.36 5.16
C LYS A 165 10.73 -5.78 5.68
N SER A 166 11.42 -6.14 6.76
CA SER A 166 11.34 -7.47 7.35
C SER A 166 9.93 -7.82 7.82
N ILE A 167 9.25 -6.88 8.48
CA ILE A 167 7.87 -7.11 8.96
C ILE A 167 6.92 -7.17 7.76
N LEU A 168 7.08 -6.29 6.76
CA LEU A 168 6.25 -6.32 5.57
C LEU A 168 6.37 -7.66 4.82
N LEU A 169 7.60 -8.16 4.64
CA LEU A 169 7.83 -9.44 3.97
C LEU A 169 7.21 -10.62 4.73
N ASP A 170 7.34 -10.66 6.06
CA ASP A 170 6.68 -11.69 6.88
C ASP A 170 5.16 -11.67 6.68
N ILE A 171 4.54 -10.47 6.66
CA ILE A 171 3.11 -10.32 6.41
C ILE A 171 2.74 -10.86 5.03
N LEU A 172 3.45 -10.44 3.97
CA LEU A 172 3.12 -10.84 2.60
C LEU A 172 3.28 -12.35 2.40
N GLN A 173 4.32 -12.97 2.97
CA GLN A 173 4.55 -14.41 2.89
C GLN A 173 3.45 -15.19 3.62
N ARG A 174 3.18 -14.84 4.89
CA ARG A 174 2.17 -15.54 5.70
C ARG A 174 0.74 -15.31 5.23
N TRP A 175 0.48 -14.19 4.56
CA TRP A 175 -0.82 -13.93 3.95
C TRP A 175 -1.04 -14.76 2.68
N TYR A 176 0.03 -15.09 1.96
CA TYR A 176 -0.04 -15.92 0.76
C TYR A 176 -0.28 -17.40 1.06
N ASP A 177 0.26 -17.91 2.16
CA ASP A 177 0.08 -19.30 2.64
C ASP A 177 -1.37 -19.61 3.14
#